data_AF-A0A1H1L6L3-F1
#
_entry.id   AF-A0A1H1L6L3-F1
#
_cell.length_a   1.000
_cell.length_b   1.000
_cell.length_c   1.000
_cell.angle_alpha   90.00
_cell.angle_beta   90.00
_cell.angle_gamma   90.00
#
_symmetry.space_group_name_H-M   'P 1'
#
loop_
_entity.id
_entity.type
_entity.pdbx_description
1 polymer ?
#
loop_
_entity_poly.entity_id
_entity_poly.type
_entity_poly.pdbx_seq_one_letter_code
_entity_poly.pdbx_strand_id
1 'polypeptide(L)'
;MTTIPPRQKVVEDKDRRFYVHAPSSVYLSLQQEAVQRGTNVWTLGGLVLAQWLSAGCPDLAASSESPCPSPSPVAGPSRSAGE
;
A
#
# COMPACT_ATOMS: atom_id res chain seq x y z
N MET A 1 -23.96 24.86 -2.58
CA MET A 1 -22.83 25.07 -3.51
C MET A 1 -21.67 24.24 -3.02
N THR A 2 -21.38 23.14 -3.70
CA THR A 2 -20.39 22.14 -3.30
C THR A 2 -19.00 22.62 -3.76
N THR A 3 -18.21 23.11 -2.80
CA THR A 3 -16.84 23.59 -3.01
C THR A 3 -15.94 22.41 -3.37
N ILE A 4 -15.71 22.19 -4.66
CA ILE A 4 -14.69 21.26 -5.12
C ILE A 4 -13.33 21.82 -4.65
N PRO A 5 -12.52 21.04 -3.91
CA PRO A 5 -11.22 21.51 -3.45
C PRO A 5 -10.30 21.80 -4.66
N PRO A 6 -9.49 22.88 -4.59
CA PRO A 6 -8.64 23.29 -5.70
C PRO A 6 -7.58 22.23 -5.99
N ARG A 7 -7.29 22.04 -7.29
CA ARG A 7 -6.27 21.11 -7.76
C ARG A 7 -4.89 21.56 -7.28
N GLN A 8 -4.16 20.69 -6.58
CA GLN A 8 -2.78 20.97 -6.16
C GLN A 8 -1.85 21.03 -7.38
N LYS A 9 -1.05 22.10 -7.47
CA LYS A 9 -0.11 22.33 -8.59
C LYS A 9 1.15 21.47 -8.50
N VAL A 10 1.50 21.05 -7.29
CA VAL A 10 2.66 20.19 -7.01
C VAL A 10 2.11 19.00 -6.24
N VAL A 11 1.98 17.88 -6.94
CA VAL A 11 1.80 16.58 -6.29
C VAL A 11 3.21 16.12 -5.97
N GLU A 12 3.61 16.24 -4.70
CA GLU A 12 4.86 15.66 -4.25
C GLU A 12 4.73 14.14 -4.38
N ASP A 13 5.44 13.56 -5.34
CA ASP A 13 5.49 12.11 -5.48
C ASP A 13 6.12 11.56 -4.21
N LYS A 14 5.34 10.77 -3.45
CA LYS A 14 5.85 10.14 -2.24
C LYS A 14 7.03 9.25 -2.65
N ASP A 15 8.15 9.41 -1.95
CA ASP A 15 9.29 8.50 -2.06
C ASP A 15 8.82 7.07 -1.81
N ARG A 16 8.63 6.31 -2.89
CA ARG A 16 8.34 4.88 -2.81
C ARG A 16 9.68 4.16 -2.66
N ARG A 17 9.99 3.75 -1.42
CA ARG A 17 11.09 2.83 -1.18
C ARG A 17 10.69 1.46 -1.71
N PHE A 18 11.17 1.13 -2.90
CA PHE A 18 11.06 -0.23 -3.43
C PHE A 18 12.20 -1.06 -2.86
N TYR A 19 11.87 -2.00 -1.99
CA TYR A 19 12.81 -3.06 -1.62
C TYR A 19 13.03 -3.91 -2.87
N VAL A 20 14.22 -3.79 -3.48
CA VAL A 20 14.57 -4.37 -4.78
C VAL A 20 14.36 -5.89 -4.83
N HIS A 21 14.44 -6.56 -3.68
CA HIS A 21 14.08 -7.95 -3.55
C HIS A 21 13.48 -8.22 -2.16
N ALA A 22 12.17 -8.03 -2.03
CA ALA A 22 11.40 -8.52 -0.90
C ALA A 22 10.67 -9.80 -1.35
N PRO A 23 11.11 -11.00 -0.92
CA PRO A 23 10.51 -12.27 -1.34
C PRO A 23 9.00 -12.37 -1.04
N SER A 24 8.54 -11.63 -0.03
CA SER A 24 7.13 -11.54 0.38
C SER A 24 6.36 -10.41 -0.30
N SER A 25 6.99 -9.63 -1.19
CA SER A 25 6.32 -8.51 -1.85
C SER A 25 5.35 -9.00 -2.91
N VAL A 26 4.06 -8.93 -2.60
CA VAL A 26 2.97 -9.22 -3.54
C VAL A 26 3.07 -8.36 -4.81
N TYR A 27 3.51 -7.10 -4.67
CA TYR A 27 3.74 -6.21 -5.81
C TYR A 27 4.83 -6.73 -6.75
N LEU A 28 5.95 -7.20 -6.19
CA LEU A 28 7.04 -7.76 -6.98
C LEU A 28 6.63 -9.05 -7.69
N SER A 29 5.93 -9.95 -6.98
CA SER A 29 5.39 -11.19 -7.57
C SER A 29 4.41 -10.90 -8.70
N LEU A 30 3.48 -9.95 -8.53
CA LEU A 30 2.56 -9.51 -9.58
C LEU A 30 3.29 -8.91 -10.77
N GLN A 31 4.32 -8.10 -10.53
CA GLN A 31 5.09 -7.51 -11.61
C GLN A 31 5.86 -8.57 -12.42
N GLN A 32 6.46 -9.56 -11.76
CA GLN A 32 7.13 -10.67 -12.41
C GLN A 32 6.15 -11.53 -13.23
N GLU A 33 4.99 -11.84 -12.67
CA GLU A 33 3.93 -12.58 -13.36
C GLU A 33 3.40 -11.81 -14.58
N ALA A 34 3.24 -10.48 -14.48
CA ALA A 34 2.84 -9.63 -15.59
C ALA A 34 3.87 -9.69 -16.73
N VAL A 35 5.16 -9.62 -16.41
CA VAL A 35 6.25 -9.77 -17.40
C VAL A 35 6.22 -11.15 -18.04
N GLN A 36 6.08 -12.23 -17.27
CA GLN A 36 6.02 -13.60 -17.80
C GLN A 36 4.84 -13.81 -18.75
N ARG A 37 3.72 -13.15 -18.50
CA ARG A 37 2.50 -13.23 -19.32
C ARG A 37 2.46 -12.22 -20.47
N GLY A 38 3.46 -11.34 -20.60
CA GLY A 38 3.49 -10.29 -21.60
C GLY A 38 2.36 -9.27 -21.44
N THR A 39 1.91 -9.03 -20.21
CA THR A 39 0.83 -8.07 -19.88
C THR A 39 1.33 -6.96 -18.96
N ASN A 40 0.54 -5.91 -18.78
CA ASN A 40 0.86 -4.84 -17.84
C ASN A 40 0.40 -5.22 -16.42
N VAL A 41 1.16 -4.79 -15.41
CA VAL A 41 0.84 -5.00 -13.99
C VAL A 41 -0.55 -4.45 -13.61
N TRP A 42 -1.00 -3.36 -14.24
CA TRP A 42 -2.33 -2.79 -14.04
C TRP A 42 -3.44 -3.73 -14.50
N THR A 43 -3.28 -4.31 -15.68
CA THR A 43 -4.25 -5.26 -16.25
C THR A 43 -4.32 -6.53 -15.40
N LEU A 44 -3.16 -7.08 -15.03
CA LEU A 44 -3.10 -8.27 -14.19
C LEU A 44 -3.67 -8.01 -12.78
N GLY A 45 -3.29 -6.89 -12.16
CA GLY A 45 -3.81 -6.49 -10.86
C GLY A 45 -5.33 -6.30 -10.87
N GLY A 46 -5.88 -5.67 -11.91
CA GLY A 46 -7.32 -5.53 -12.10
C GLY A 46 -8.04 -6.88 -12.19
N LEU A 47 -7.48 -7.84 -12.93
CA LEU A 47 -8.05 -9.20 -13.02
C LEU A 47 -8.01 -9.94 -11.69
N VAL A 48 -6.92 -9.86 -10.93
CA VAL A 48 -6.80 -10.48 -9.61
C VAL A 48 -7.84 -9.91 -8.65
N LEU A 49 -8.01 -8.59 -8.62
CA LEU A 49 -9.04 -7.94 -7.80
C LEU A 49 -10.46 -8.35 -8.23
N ALA A 50 -10.74 -8.40 -9.53
CA ALA A 50 -12.04 -8.82 -10.05
C ALA A 50 -12.35 -10.29 -9.68
N GLN A 51 -11.36 -11.17 -9.79
CA GLN A 51 -11.47 -12.57 -9.39
C GLN A 51 -11.74 -12.69 -7.89
N TRP A 52 -11.00 -11.94 -7.07
CA TRP A 52 -11.19 -11.95 -5.62
C TRP A 52 -12.59 -11.45 -5.22
N LEU A 53 -13.08 -10.38 -5.86
CA LEU A 53 -14.45 -9.90 -5.66
C LEU A 53 -15.49 -10.94 -6.11
N SER A 54 -15.27 -11.62 -7.23
CA SER A 54 -16.17 -12.65 -7.75
C SER A 54 -16.22 -13.93 -6.90
N ALA A 55 -15.11 -14.25 -6.22
CA ALA A 55 -15.01 -15.38 -5.31
C ALA A 55 -15.79 -15.17 -3.99
N GLY A 56 -16.36 -13.98 -3.79
CA GLY A 56 -16.96 -13.55 -2.54
C GLY A 56 -15.88 -12.98 -1.62
N CYS A 57 -16.05 -11.71 -1.22
CA CYS A 57 -15.22 -11.15 -0.17
C CYS A 57 -15.61 -11.83 1.15
N PRO A 58 -14.68 -12.41 1.93
CA PRO A 58 -15.00 -12.88 3.27
C PRO A 58 -15.56 -11.70 4.04
N ASP A 59 -16.74 -11.89 4.63
CA ASP A 59 -17.47 -10.84 5.32
C ASP A 59 -16.57 -10.24 6.41
N LEU A 60 -16.04 -9.02 6.20
CA LEU A 60 -15.28 -8.27 7.19
C LEU A 60 -16.20 -7.75 8.32
N ALA A 61 -17.45 -8.19 8.35
CA ALA A 61 -18.42 -7.98 9.42
C ALA A 61 -18.13 -8.84 10.66
N ALA A 62 -16.91 -8.77 11.20
CA ALA A 62 -16.60 -9.15 12.57
C ALA A 62 -15.43 -8.35 13.17
N SER A 63 -15.18 -7.13 12.69
CA SER A 63 -14.35 -6.15 13.41
C SER A 63 -15.21 -4.95 13.82
N SER A 64 -16.28 -5.24 14.56
CA SER A 64 -16.85 -4.28 15.51
C SER A 64 -16.21 -4.50 16.87
N GLU A 65 -14.91 -4.23 16.98
CA GLU A 65 -14.34 -3.87 18.27
C GLU A 65 -13.34 -2.72 18.06
N SER A 66 -13.55 -1.68 18.87
CA SER A 66 -12.94 -0.36 18.87
C SER A 66 -11.41 -0.37 18.69
N PRO A 67 -10.82 0.71 18.16
CA PRO A 67 -9.41 0.73 17.78
C PRO A 67 -8.52 0.58 19.01
N CYS A 68 -7.77 -0.53 19.07
CA CYS A 68 -6.63 -0.62 19.95
C CYS A 68 -5.61 0.42 19.46
N PRO A 69 -5.25 1.46 20.23
CA PRO A 69 -4.28 2.44 19.77
C PRO A 69 -2.93 1.75 19.61
N SER A 70 -2.44 1.69 18.37
CA SER A 70 -1.08 1.26 18.08
C SER A 70 -0.10 2.01 18.99
N PRO A 71 0.81 1.33 19.72
CA PRO A 71 1.86 2.05 20.43
C PRO A 71 2.77 2.68 19.38
N SER A 72 2.75 4.01 19.31
CA SER A 72 3.72 4.79 18.53
C SER A 72 5.15 4.32 18.86
N PRO A 73 6.06 4.22 17.88
CA PRO A 73 7.45 3.93 18.18
C PRO A 73 7.98 5.08 19.05
N VAL A 74 8.46 4.75 20.26
CA VAL A 74 9.09 5.73 21.14
C VAL A 74 10.36 6.22 20.42
N ALA A 75 10.40 7.52 20.10
CA ALA A 75 11.64 8.15 19.71
C ALA A 75 12.53 8.19 20.95
N GLY A 76 13.54 7.32 21.00
CA GLY A 76 14.58 7.37 22.03
C GLY A 76 15.30 8.72 21.99
N PRO A 77 15.74 9.24 23.15
CA PRO A 77 16.27 10.59 23.25
C PRO A 77 17.55 10.77 22.45
N SER A 78 17.55 11.82 21.63
CA SER A 78 18.74 12.42 21.03
C SER A 78 19.70 12.84 22.15
N ARG A 79 20.92 12.29 22.16
CA ARG A 79 22.04 12.84 22.92
C ARG A 79 23.29 12.88 22.05
N SER A 80 23.59 14.09 21.61
CA SER A 80 24.90 14.54 21.16
C SER A 80 25.95 14.37 22.27
N ALA A 81 27.12 13.83 21.93
CA ALA A 81 28.44 14.07 22.52
C ALA A 81 29.43 13.31 21.61
N GLY A 82 30.46 13.88 21.00
CA GLY A 82 31.29 14.98 21.45
C GLY A 82 32.43 14.45 22.31
N GLU A 83 33.39 13.73 21.70
CA GLU A 83 34.85 13.78 21.86
C GLU A 83 35.52 12.62 21.12
#